data_AF-A0A221R920-F1
#
_entry.id   AF-A0A221R920-F1
#
_cell.length_a   1.000
_cell.length_b   1.000
_cell.length_c   1.000
_cell.angle_alpha   90.00
_cell.angle_beta   90.00
_cell.angle_gamma   90.00
#
_symmetry.space_group_name_H-M   'P 1'
#
loop_
_entity.id
_entity.type
_entity.pdbx_description
1 polymer ?
#
loop_
_entity_poly.entity_id
_entity_poly.type
_entity_poly.pdbx_seq_one_letter_code
_entity_poly.pdbx_strand_id
1 'polypeptide(L)'
;MSQQTTSNITQAVPQASDSPLGRDDLAKLVAKDIEPGSFVNLGIGQPTLVSNYLTDEQDITLHTENGMLGMGPVATGDQIDQDLINAGKIPVTELPGASYFHHGDSFAIMRGGHLDVCVLGAFQVSATGDLANWHTGAPDAIPAVGGAMDLATGAKDVYVMMTLTTKDGTSKLVPELSYPVTGVGCVTRVYTDKAVFLITPDGVRVRETFGITFEELQGIVGVPLLPGA
;
A
#
# COMPACT_ATOMS: atom_id res chain seq x y z
N MET A 1 -0.71 -19.04 -49.58
CA MET A 1 0.05 -18.96 -48.31
C MET A 1 0.23 -17.49 -47.98
N SER A 2 -0.77 -16.87 -47.37
CA SER A 2 -0.70 -15.50 -46.85
C SER A 2 -0.42 -15.60 -45.36
N GLN A 3 0.79 -15.22 -44.95
CA GLN A 3 1.16 -15.13 -43.54
C GLN A 3 0.28 -14.07 -42.88
N GLN A 4 -0.49 -14.47 -41.87
CA GLN A 4 -1.14 -13.56 -40.95
C GLN A 4 -0.07 -12.97 -40.04
N THR A 5 0.23 -11.68 -40.25
CA THR A 5 1.00 -10.87 -39.32
C THR A 5 0.14 -10.67 -38.07
N THR A 6 0.41 -11.42 -37.00
CA THR A 6 -0.12 -11.11 -35.67
C THR A 6 0.51 -9.80 -35.21
N SER A 7 -0.25 -8.71 -35.29
CA SER A 7 0.12 -7.43 -34.68
C SER A 7 0.08 -7.60 -33.16
N ASN A 8 1.23 -7.80 -32.54
CA ASN A 8 1.39 -7.55 -31.11
C ASN A 8 1.23 -6.04 -30.89
N ILE A 9 0.03 -5.61 -30.54
CA ILE A 9 -0.19 -4.27 -30.02
C ILE A 9 0.39 -4.30 -28.61
N THR A 10 1.64 -3.90 -28.46
CA THR A 10 2.18 -3.52 -27.15
C THR A 10 1.36 -2.31 -26.71
N GLN A 11 0.40 -2.48 -25.79
CA GLN A 11 -0.30 -1.34 -25.21
C GLN A 11 0.73 -0.46 -24.51
N ALA A 12 0.84 0.80 -24.94
CA ALA A 12 1.74 1.75 -24.32
C ALA A 12 1.27 2.05 -22.89
N VAL A 13 2.20 2.05 -21.93
CA VAL A 13 1.90 2.45 -20.55
C VAL A 13 1.55 3.94 -20.53
N PRO A 14 0.38 4.33 -19.99
CA PRO A 14 0.00 5.73 -19.92
C PRO A 14 0.89 6.50 -18.93
N GLN A 15 1.38 7.66 -19.35
CA GLN A 15 1.93 8.66 -18.45
C GLN A 15 0.79 9.55 -17.97
N ALA A 16 0.35 9.35 -16.74
CA ALA A 16 -0.81 10.04 -16.18
C ALA A 16 -0.47 11.45 -15.64
N SER A 17 0.81 11.77 -15.48
CA SER A 17 1.29 13.07 -15.03
C SER A 17 2.65 13.40 -15.65
N ASP A 18 2.90 14.68 -15.94
CA ASP A 18 4.20 15.20 -16.43
C ASP A 18 5.23 15.41 -15.30
N SER A 19 4.81 15.28 -14.04
CA SER A 19 5.68 15.36 -12.86
C SER A 19 5.49 14.18 -11.91
N PRO A 20 6.48 13.84 -11.08
CA PRO A 20 6.31 12.86 -10.00
C PRO A 20 5.18 13.26 -9.06
N LEU A 21 4.48 12.28 -8.49
CA LEU A 21 3.40 12.54 -7.54
C LEU A 21 3.93 12.88 -6.15
N GLY A 22 3.25 13.82 -5.49
CA GLY A 22 3.41 14.08 -4.07
C GLY A 22 2.74 12.98 -3.22
N ARG A 23 3.01 12.99 -1.90
CA ARG A 23 2.41 12.03 -0.96
C ARG A 23 0.89 12.11 -0.94
N ASP A 24 0.34 13.32 -1.03
CA ASP A 24 -1.09 13.59 -1.02
C ASP A 24 -1.78 13.09 -2.29
N ASP A 25 -1.17 13.35 -3.47
CA ASP A 25 -1.68 12.84 -4.75
C ASP A 25 -1.66 11.30 -4.78
N LEU A 26 -0.60 10.71 -4.22
CA LEU A 26 -0.46 9.27 -4.14
C LEU A 26 -1.49 8.65 -3.16
N ALA A 27 -1.74 9.29 -2.01
CA ALA A 27 -2.77 8.87 -1.07
C ALA A 27 -4.18 8.97 -1.68
N LYS A 28 -4.45 10.04 -2.46
CA LYS A 28 -5.69 10.21 -3.20
C LYS A 28 -5.87 9.14 -4.29
N LEU A 29 -4.79 8.75 -4.97
CA LEU A 29 -4.82 7.67 -5.94
C LEU A 29 -5.12 6.32 -5.29
N VAL A 30 -4.50 6.02 -4.14
CA VAL A 30 -4.79 4.80 -3.37
C VAL A 30 -6.25 4.80 -2.91
N ALA A 31 -6.75 5.91 -2.36
CA ALA A 31 -8.15 6.04 -1.93
C ALA A 31 -9.13 5.74 -3.07
N LYS A 32 -8.85 6.22 -4.28
CA LYS A 32 -9.66 5.98 -5.48
C LYS A 32 -9.67 4.51 -5.92
N ASP A 33 -8.57 3.79 -5.71
CA ASP A 33 -8.41 2.39 -6.15
C ASP A 33 -8.97 1.36 -5.16
N ILE A 34 -9.39 1.79 -3.97
CA ILE A 34 -10.08 0.95 -3.00
C ILE A 34 -11.52 0.78 -3.47
N GLU A 35 -11.98 -0.47 -3.53
CA GLU A 35 -13.34 -0.80 -3.94
C GLU A 35 -14.36 -0.28 -2.92
N PRO A 36 -15.46 0.35 -3.35
CA PRO A 36 -16.51 0.79 -2.43
C PRO A 36 -17.06 -0.34 -1.55
N GLY A 37 -17.35 -0.04 -0.28
CA GLY A 37 -17.80 -1.01 0.71
C GLY A 37 -16.69 -1.86 1.35
N SER A 38 -15.42 -1.61 1.01
CA SER A 38 -14.29 -2.39 1.55
C SER A 38 -14.05 -2.14 3.04
N PHE A 39 -13.63 -3.20 3.73
CA PHE A 39 -13.04 -3.14 5.06
C PHE A 39 -11.52 -2.96 4.94
N VAL A 40 -11.03 -1.80 5.40
CA VAL A 40 -9.66 -1.36 5.11
C VAL A 40 -8.87 -1.13 6.39
N ASN A 41 -7.61 -1.56 6.39
CA ASN A 41 -6.64 -1.15 7.41
C ASN A 41 -5.52 -0.32 6.79
N LEU A 42 -5.19 0.80 7.45
CA LEU A 42 -4.13 1.71 7.03
C LEU A 42 -2.97 1.65 8.04
N GLY A 43 -1.81 1.22 7.57
CA GLY A 43 -0.58 1.23 8.36
C GLY A 43 -0.14 2.65 8.73
N ILE A 44 0.62 2.77 9.82
CA ILE A 44 1.13 4.07 10.28
C ILE A 44 2.01 4.76 9.23
N GLY A 45 2.05 6.11 9.26
CA GLY A 45 2.91 6.91 8.40
C GLY A 45 2.19 7.43 7.16
N GLN A 46 2.76 7.22 5.96
CA GLN A 46 2.14 7.71 4.72
C GLN A 46 0.76 7.08 4.43
N PRO A 47 0.51 5.78 4.68
CA PRO A 47 -0.80 5.18 4.39
C PRO A 47 -1.96 5.81 5.15
N THR A 48 -1.73 6.39 6.34
CA THR A 48 -2.82 7.09 7.07
C THR A 48 -3.32 8.33 6.33
N LEU A 49 -2.58 8.88 5.37
CA LEU A 49 -3.07 10.00 4.55
C LEU A 49 -4.24 9.58 3.66
N VAL A 50 -4.36 8.30 3.32
CA VAL A 50 -5.43 7.77 2.46
C VAL A 50 -6.81 8.08 3.05
N SER A 51 -6.97 8.03 4.37
CA SER A 51 -8.26 8.32 5.02
C SER A 51 -8.78 9.74 4.75
N ASN A 52 -7.90 10.70 4.46
CA ASN A 52 -8.29 12.08 4.17
C ASN A 52 -8.92 12.25 2.78
N TYR A 53 -8.82 11.23 1.92
CA TYR A 53 -9.29 11.26 0.53
C TYR A 53 -10.42 10.26 0.24
N LEU A 54 -10.87 9.51 1.26
CA LEU A 54 -12.04 8.67 1.18
C LEU A 54 -13.29 9.56 1.14
N THR A 55 -14.24 9.24 0.27
CA THR A 55 -15.54 9.94 0.20
C THR A 55 -16.65 9.08 0.78
N ASP A 56 -17.72 9.72 1.26
CA ASP A 56 -18.87 9.04 1.85
C ASP A 56 -19.51 8.04 0.86
N GLU A 57 -19.50 8.35 -0.44
CA GLU A 57 -20.06 7.47 -1.48
C GLU A 57 -19.27 6.16 -1.65
N GLN A 58 -18.01 6.11 -1.19
CA GLN A 58 -17.23 4.89 -1.22
C GLN A 58 -17.60 3.94 -0.09
N ASP A 59 -18.28 4.39 0.97
CA ASP A 59 -18.73 3.55 2.10
C ASP A 59 -17.62 2.65 2.68
N ILE A 60 -16.41 3.21 2.85
CA ILE A 60 -15.24 2.48 3.34
C ILE A 60 -15.25 2.39 4.86
N THR A 61 -15.09 1.19 5.38
CA THR A 61 -15.02 0.95 6.83
C THR A 61 -13.57 0.77 7.28
N LEU A 62 -13.06 1.72 8.07
CA LEU A 62 -11.69 1.68 8.57
C LEU A 62 -11.56 0.83 9.84
N HIS A 63 -10.65 -0.14 9.81
CA HIS A 63 -10.21 -0.98 10.91
C HIS A 63 -8.91 -0.44 11.53
N THR A 64 -8.81 -0.44 12.85
CA THR A 64 -7.55 -0.18 13.57
C THR A 64 -7.19 -1.32 14.52
N GLU A 65 -5.92 -1.74 14.49
CA GLU A 65 -5.43 -2.99 15.12
C GLU A 65 -5.53 -3.00 16.66
N ASN A 66 -5.73 -1.83 17.27
CA ASN A 66 -5.93 -1.70 18.72
C ASN A 66 -7.39 -1.91 19.16
N GLY A 67 -8.29 -2.31 18.25
CA GLY A 67 -9.60 -2.85 18.64
C GLY A 67 -10.81 -2.00 18.27
N MET A 68 -10.83 -1.38 17.08
CA MET A 68 -11.99 -0.64 16.59
C MET A 68 -12.22 -0.81 15.08
N LEU A 69 -13.49 -0.83 14.70
CA LEU A 69 -13.97 -0.81 13.32
C LEU A 69 -14.93 0.37 13.13
N GLY A 70 -14.85 1.07 12.01
CA GLY A 70 -15.59 2.33 11.80
C GLY A 70 -14.84 3.55 12.35
N MET A 71 -13.50 3.54 12.25
CA MET A 71 -12.66 4.67 12.67
C MET A 71 -12.95 5.91 11.82
N GLY A 72 -13.18 7.04 12.47
CA GLY A 72 -13.36 8.36 11.86
C GLY A 72 -12.05 9.15 11.71
N PRO A 73 -12.14 10.44 11.34
CA PRO A 73 -10.97 11.31 11.21
C PRO A 73 -10.25 11.56 12.55
N VAL A 74 -9.08 12.21 12.46
CA VAL A 74 -8.33 12.68 13.63
C VAL A 74 -9.20 13.63 14.46
N ALA A 75 -9.28 13.38 15.76
CA ALA A 75 -10.02 14.22 16.69
C ALA A 75 -9.31 15.56 16.93
N THR A 76 -10.09 16.63 17.05
CA THR A 76 -9.56 17.97 17.34
C THR A 76 -10.36 18.67 18.42
N GLY A 77 -9.71 19.56 19.19
CA GLY A 77 -10.37 20.34 20.24
C GLY A 77 -11.07 19.45 21.26
N ASP A 78 -12.37 19.70 21.45
CA ASP A 78 -13.20 19.01 22.45
C ASP A 78 -13.58 17.56 22.05
N GLN A 79 -13.26 17.13 20.83
CA GLN A 79 -13.45 15.74 20.39
C GLN A 79 -12.35 14.80 20.91
N ILE A 80 -11.28 15.34 21.49
CA ILE A 80 -10.13 14.54 21.92
C ILE A 80 -10.51 13.72 23.16
N ASP A 81 -10.60 12.42 22.97
CA ASP A 81 -10.64 11.41 24.02
C ASP A 81 -9.32 10.61 24.00
N GLN A 82 -8.67 10.48 25.15
CA GLN A 82 -7.38 9.79 25.27
C GLN A 82 -7.52 8.27 25.27
N ASP A 83 -8.72 7.75 25.52
CA ASP A 83 -9.02 6.32 25.40
C ASP A 83 -9.33 5.93 23.95
N LEU A 84 -9.67 6.90 23.09
CA LEU A 84 -10.02 6.70 21.68
C LEU A 84 -8.88 7.11 20.74
N ILE A 85 -7.97 6.16 20.50
CA ILE A 85 -6.80 6.35 19.66
C ILE A 85 -6.75 5.32 18.52
N ASN A 86 -6.03 5.66 17.45
CA ASN A 86 -5.66 4.69 16.42
C ASN A 86 -4.34 3.96 16.76
N ALA A 87 -3.95 3.03 15.89
CA ALA A 87 -2.68 2.29 15.96
C ALA A 87 -1.42 3.17 16.07
N GLY A 88 -1.48 4.42 15.57
CA GLY A 88 -0.44 5.44 15.65
C GLY A 88 -0.43 6.26 16.93
N LYS A 89 -1.33 5.96 17.88
CA LYS A 89 -1.49 6.66 19.18
C LYS A 89 -1.97 8.10 18.99
N ILE A 90 -2.71 8.33 17.90
CA ILE A 90 -3.34 9.62 17.58
C ILE A 90 -4.82 9.53 17.97
N PRO A 91 -5.36 10.50 18.72
CA PRO A 91 -6.79 10.58 19.00
C PRO A 91 -7.62 10.67 17.72
N VAL A 92 -8.67 9.88 17.63
CA VAL A 92 -9.58 9.79 16.47
C VAL A 92 -11.03 9.89 16.93
N THR A 93 -11.96 10.06 16.00
CA THR A 93 -13.39 9.95 16.27
C THR A 93 -13.96 8.60 15.81
N GLU A 94 -15.21 8.34 16.15
CA GLU A 94 -15.99 7.20 15.66
C GLU A 94 -16.97 7.64 14.56
N LEU A 95 -17.27 6.74 13.64
CA LEU A 95 -18.37 6.90 12.69
C LEU A 95 -19.62 6.13 13.16
N PRO A 96 -20.83 6.50 12.70
CA PRO A 96 -22.03 5.72 12.99
C PRO A 96 -21.87 4.24 12.63
N GLY A 97 -22.20 3.35 13.57
CA GLY A 97 -22.01 1.91 13.40
C GLY A 97 -20.63 1.39 13.82
N ALA A 98 -19.78 2.24 14.39
CA ALA A 98 -18.50 1.81 14.96
C ALA A 98 -18.68 0.71 16.02
N SER A 99 -17.68 -0.15 16.12
CA SER A 99 -17.64 -1.24 17.11
C SER A 99 -16.26 -1.39 17.72
N TYR A 100 -16.25 -1.80 18.99
CA TYR A 100 -15.06 -2.07 19.77
C TYR A 100 -14.92 -3.55 20.05
N PHE A 101 -13.68 -4.01 20.10
CA PHE A 101 -13.36 -5.40 20.38
C PHE A 101 -11.98 -5.51 21.02
N HIS A 102 -11.74 -6.66 21.67
CA HIS A 102 -10.46 -6.93 22.28
C HIS A 102 -9.39 -7.09 21.19
N HIS A 103 -8.12 -6.76 21.47
CA HIS A 103 -7.04 -6.87 20.48
C HIS A 103 -6.92 -8.30 19.91
N GLY A 104 -7.21 -9.33 20.72
CA GLY A 104 -7.26 -10.71 20.24
C GLY A 104 -8.24 -10.94 19.09
N ASP A 105 -9.42 -10.30 19.14
CA ASP A 105 -10.44 -10.35 18.09
C ASP A 105 -10.02 -9.51 16.87
N SER A 106 -9.39 -8.35 17.09
CA SER A 106 -8.82 -7.53 16.01
C SER A 106 -7.82 -8.33 15.17
N PHE A 107 -6.91 -9.05 15.81
CA PHE A 107 -5.96 -9.90 15.12
C PHE A 107 -6.62 -11.15 14.51
N ALA A 108 -7.76 -11.62 15.04
CA ALA A 108 -8.55 -12.66 14.39
C ALA A 108 -9.22 -12.15 13.10
N ILE A 109 -9.71 -10.91 13.08
CA ILE A 109 -10.22 -10.23 11.87
C ILE A 109 -9.11 -10.15 10.81
N MET A 110 -7.93 -9.66 11.20
CA MET A 110 -6.77 -9.52 10.31
C MET A 110 -6.36 -10.88 9.75
N ARG A 111 -6.00 -11.84 10.61
CA ARG A 111 -5.47 -13.15 10.20
C ARG A 111 -6.52 -14.05 9.55
N GLY A 112 -7.80 -13.80 9.81
CA GLY A 112 -8.92 -14.56 9.26
C GLY A 112 -9.32 -14.18 7.83
N GLY A 113 -8.67 -13.19 7.21
CA GLY A 113 -9.03 -12.79 5.84
C GLY A 113 -10.26 -11.90 5.76
N HIS A 114 -10.61 -11.20 6.84
CA HIS A 114 -11.81 -10.36 6.90
C HIS A 114 -11.57 -8.91 6.46
N LEU A 115 -10.32 -8.50 6.26
CA LEU A 115 -9.97 -7.20 5.69
C LEU A 115 -9.80 -7.35 4.18
N ASP A 116 -10.49 -6.53 3.41
CA ASP A 116 -10.41 -6.53 1.95
C ASP A 116 -9.08 -5.95 1.48
N VAL A 117 -8.69 -4.79 2.05
CA VAL A 117 -7.45 -4.11 1.68
C VAL A 117 -6.66 -3.72 2.91
N CYS A 118 -5.35 -3.95 2.88
CA CYS A 118 -4.41 -3.29 3.78
C CYS A 118 -3.44 -2.42 2.99
N VAL A 119 -3.21 -1.18 3.45
CA VAL A 119 -2.22 -0.26 2.86
C VAL A 119 -1.06 -0.09 3.82
N LEU A 120 0.16 -0.45 3.40
CA LEU A 120 1.36 -0.42 4.21
C LEU A 120 2.46 0.46 3.59
N GLY A 121 3.35 0.97 4.42
CA GLY A 121 4.65 1.47 3.95
C GLY A 121 5.63 0.34 3.74
N ALA A 122 6.69 0.58 2.96
CA ALA A 122 7.77 -0.40 2.76
C ALA A 122 9.16 0.24 2.67
N PHE A 123 10.17 -0.52 3.10
CA PHE A 123 11.57 -0.26 2.78
C PHE A 123 11.96 -0.91 1.46
N GLN A 124 11.49 -2.13 1.22
CA GLN A 124 11.65 -2.86 -0.04
C GLN A 124 10.39 -3.67 -0.35
N VAL A 125 10.14 -3.86 -1.64
CA VAL A 125 9.19 -4.85 -2.18
C VAL A 125 9.94 -5.68 -3.22
N SER A 126 9.82 -7.00 -3.18
CA SER A 126 10.44 -7.87 -4.20
C SER A 126 9.58 -7.98 -5.47
N ALA A 127 10.18 -8.43 -6.57
CA ALA A 127 9.47 -8.67 -7.83
C ALA A 127 8.36 -9.73 -7.69
N THR A 128 8.47 -10.61 -6.68
CA THR A 128 7.49 -11.65 -6.35
C THR A 128 6.49 -11.21 -5.29
N GLY A 129 6.55 -9.96 -4.82
CA GLY A 129 5.59 -9.40 -3.86
C GLY A 129 5.95 -9.61 -2.39
N ASP A 130 7.19 -9.96 -2.08
CA ASP A 130 7.66 -10.00 -0.69
C ASP A 130 7.78 -8.59 -0.15
N LEU A 131 7.41 -8.39 1.12
CA LEU A 131 7.42 -7.11 1.80
C LEU A 131 8.53 -7.07 2.85
N ALA A 132 9.31 -5.99 2.91
CA ALA A 132 10.15 -5.66 4.06
C ALA A 132 9.87 -4.23 4.54
N ASN A 133 9.39 -4.09 5.78
CA ASN A 133 9.00 -2.79 6.32
C ASN A 133 9.20 -2.58 7.84
N TRP A 134 9.75 -3.56 8.57
CA TRP A 134 9.91 -3.46 10.03
C TRP A 134 11.35 -3.26 10.52
N HIS A 135 12.35 -3.56 9.67
CA HIS A 135 13.76 -3.44 10.02
C HIS A 135 14.64 -3.32 8.78
N THR A 136 15.78 -2.63 8.89
CA THR A 136 16.76 -2.49 7.80
C THR A 136 17.93 -3.48 7.88
N GLY A 137 17.98 -4.28 8.95
CA GLY A 137 19.09 -5.19 9.25
C GLY A 137 20.26 -4.55 10.00
N ALA A 138 20.24 -3.23 10.21
CA ALA A 138 21.30 -2.54 10.94
C ALA A 138 21.29 -2.93 12.44
N PRO A 139 22.46 -3.16 13.07
CA PRO A 139 22.53 -3.58 14.49
C PRO A 139 21.87 -2.62 15.48
N ASP A 140 21.88 -1.33 15.15
CA ASP A 140 21.34 -0.26 16.01
C ASP A 140 19.90 0.15 15.64
N ALA A 141 19.30 -0.47 14.63
CA ALA A 141 17.91 -0.21 14.29
C ALA A 141 17.00 -0.90 15.32
N ILE A 142 16.03 -0.15 15.85
CA ILE A 142 15.06 -0.69 16.80
C ILE A 142 13.97 -1.42 16.00
N PRO A 143 13.76 -2.73 16.23
CA PRO A 143 12.66 -3.48 15.63
C PRO A 143 11.29 -2.87 15.96
N ALA A 144 10.48 -2.62 14.94
CA ALA A 144 9.09 -2.20 15.12
C ALA A 144 8.20 -2.92 14.09
N VAL A 145 7.81 -4.15 14.39
CA VAL A 145 6.93 -4.94 13.52
C VAL A 145 5.46 -4.58 13.68
N GLY A 146 5.01 -4.30 14.91
CA GLY A 146 3.59 -4.05 15.19
C GLY A 146 2.68 -5.16 14.65
N GLY A 147 1.50 -4.81 14.13
CA GLY A 147 0.61 -5.74 13.43
C GLY A 147 0.98 -6.04 11.97
N ALA A 148 2.13 -5.57 11.46
CA ALA A 148 2.42 -5.60 10.02
C ALA A 148 2.47 -7.02 9.43
N MET A 149 2.97 -8.01 10.18
CA MET A 149 3.02 -9.41 9.70
C MET A 149 1.63 -10.03 9.58
N ASP A 150 0.74 -9.82 10.57
CA ASP A 150 -0.64 -10.29 10.52
C ASP A 150 -1.45 -9.60 9.40
N LEU A 151 -1.22 -8.30 9.18
CA LEU A 151 -1.84 -7.56 8.07
C LEU A 151 -1.38 -8.08 6.71
N ALA A 152 -0.05 -8.18 6.52
CA ALA A 152 0.54 -8.61 5.26
C ALA A 152 0.11 -10.02 4.88
N THR A 153 -0.06 -10.91 5.85
CA THR A 153 -0.46 -12.30 5.59
C THR A 153 -1.98 -12.47 5.53
N GLY A 154 -2.72 -11.60 6.22
CA GLY A 154 -4.15 -11.80 6.48
C GLY A 154 -5.07 -11.04 5.54
N ALA A 155 -4.72 -9.83 5.08
CA ALA A 155 -5.59 -9.06 4.18
C ALA A 155 -5.73 -9.74 2.81
N LYS A 156 -6.89 -9.60 2.16
CA LYS A 156 -7.12 -10.19 0.82
C LYS A 156 -6.24 -9.53 -0.24
N ASP A 157 -6.07 -8.22 -0.15
CA ASP A 157 -5.17 -7.42 -0.96
C ASP A 157 -4.25 -6.56 -0.09
N VAL A 158 -2.96 -6.54 -0.43
CA VAL A 158 -1.95 -5.70 0.24
C VAL A 158 -1.38 -4.70 -0.74
N TYR A 159 -1.65 -3.43 -0.49
CA TYR A 159 -1.11 -2.30 -1.23
C TYR A 159 0.06 -1.69 -0.47
N VAL A 160 1.10 -1.31 -1.20
CA VAL A 160 2.24 -0.59 -0.64
C VAL A 160 2.25 0.84 -1.15
N MET A 161 2.44 1.80 -0.25
CA MET A 161 2.67 3.21 -0.57
C MET A 161 4.09 3.60 -0.14
N MET A 162 4.98 3.91 -1.09
CA MET A 162 6.38 4.25 -0.81
C MET A 162 6.98 5.18 -1.87
N THR A 163 8.14 5.78 -1.61
CA THR A 163 8.94 6.37 -2.71
C THR A 163 9.61 5.26 -3.50
N LEU A 164 9.76 5.41 -4.82
CA LEU A 164 10.37 4.34 -5.64
C LEU A 164 11.84 4.12 -5.28
N THR A 165 12.57 5.20 -5.03
CA THR A 165 14.01 5.15 -4.77
C THR A 165 14.36 5.61 -3.35
N THR A 166 15.53 5.21 -2.91
CA THR A 166 16.26 5.79 -1.77
C THR A 166 16.86 7.14 -2.14
N LYS A 167 17.45 7.86 -1.17
CA LYS A 167 18.03 9.20 -1.38
C LYS A 167 19.20 9.21 -2.38
N ASP A 168 19.92 8.11 -2.49
CA ASP A 168 21.01 7.87 -3.42
C ASP A 168 20.54 7.33 -4.79
N GLY A 169 19.23 7.19 -5.00
CA GLY A 169 18.64 6.79 -6.28
C GLY A 169 18.48 5.29 -6.48
N THR A 170 18.79 4.46 -5.47
CA THR A 170 18.64 3.01 -5.55
C THR A 170 17.16 2.60 -5.49
N SER A 171 16.71 1.72 -6.41
CA SER A 171 15.33 1.22 -6.42
C SER A 171 14.99 0.44 -5.15
N LYS A 172 13.80 0.67 -4.60
CA LYS A 172 13.20 -0.10 -3.50
C LYS A 172 12.31 -1.23 -3.98
N LEU A 173 11.94 -1.23 -5.27
CA LEU A 173 11.39 -2.40 -5.93
C LEU A 173 12.55 -3.23 -6.50
N VAL A 174 12.78 -4.39 -5.90
CA VAL A 174 14.01 -5.17 -6.04
C VAL A 174 13.72 -6.59 -6.54
N PRO A 175 14.68 -7.32 -7.14
CA PRO A 175 14.48 -8.72 -7.51
C PRO A 175 14.15 -9.60 -6.30
N GLU A 176 14.89 -9.41 -5.21
CA GLU A 176 14.78 -10.13 -3.94
C GLU A 176 15.05 -9.16 -2.77
N LEU A 177 14.44 -9.43 -1.61
CA LEU A 177 14.66 -8.61 -0.42
C LEU A 177 16.08 -8.79 0.11
N SER A 178 16.74 -7.69 0.43
CA SER A 178 17.97 -7.71 1.24
C SER A 178 17.70 -7.37 2.71
N TYR A 179 16.56 -6.75 3.01
CA TYR A 179 16.10 -6.49 4.36
C TYR A 179 15.26 -7.63 4.93
N PRO A 180 15.18 -7.77 6.28
CA PRO A 180 14.35 -8.78 6.91
C PRO A 180 12.89 -8.74 6.44
N VAL A 181 12.39 -9.90 6.02
CA VAL A 181 11.04 -10.05 5.47
C VAL A 181 9.97 -9.78 6.54
N THR A 182 8.90 -9.10 6.12
CA THR A 182 7.62 -8.95 6.83
C THR A 182 6.62 -10.00 6.38
N GLY A 183 6.45 -10.16 5.06
CA GLY A 183 5.52 -11.11 4.45
C GLY A 183 6.04 -11.56 3.09
N VAL A 184 5.75 -12.81 2.72
CA VAL A 184 6.21 -13.44 1.47
C VAL A 184 5.06 -13.40 0.45
N GLY A 185 5.32 -12.90 -0.74
CA GLY A 185 4.37 -12.88 -1.86
C GLY A 185 3.03 -12.22 -1.55
N CYS A 186 2.98 -11.32 -0.58
CA CYS A 186 1.73 -10.74 -0.10
C CYS A 186 1.31 -9.47 -0.85
N VAL A 187 2.27 -8.71 -1.38
CA VAL A 187 2.01 -7.41 -2.01
C VAL A 187 1.43 -7.61 -3.40
N THR A 188 0.26 -7.01 -3.66
CA THR A 188 -0.41 -7.07 -4.97
C THR A 188 -0.22 -5.79 -5.78
N ARG A 189 -0.07 -4.63 -5.11
CA ARG A 189 0.12 -3.33 -5.77
C ARG A 189 1.13 -2.45 -5.03
N VAL A 190 1.93 -1.70 -5.79
CA VAL A 190 2.90 -0.74 -5.25
C VAL A 190 2.66 0.63 -5.89
N TYR A 191 2.35 1.60 -5.05
CA TYR A 191 2.15 3.00 -5.38
C TYR A 191 3.42 3.77 -5.05
N THR A 192 3.96 4.47 -6.04
CA THR A 192 5.15 5.31 -5.88
C THR A 192 5.00 6.69 -6.48
N ASP A 193 5.92 7.59 -6.13
CA ASP A 193 6.02 8.92 -6.75
C ASP A 193 6.25 8.89 -8.27
N LYS A 194 6.65 7.74 -8.84
CA LYS A 194 7.00 7.59 -10.26
C LYS A 194 6.08 6.71 -11.08
N ALA A 195 5.40 5.75 -10.44
CA ALA A 195 4.53 4.81 -11.13
C ALA A 195 3.65 4.02 -10.15
N VAL A 196 2.62 3.38 -10.71
CA VAL A 196 1.89 2.29 -10.05
C VAL A 196 2.29 0.96 -10.67
N PHE A 197 2.71 0.03 -9.83
CA PHE A 197 3.10 -1.32 -10.21
C PHE A 197 2.07 -2.34 -9.72
N LEU A 198 1.77 -3.32 -10.57
CA LEU A 198 0.98 -4.49 -10.24
C LEU A 198 1.93 -5.69 -10.14
N ILE A 199 1.91 -6.39 -9.01
CA ILE A 199 2.68 -7.61 -8.82
C ILE A 199 1.80 -8.76 -9.28
N THR A 200 2.22 -9.46 -10.35
CA THR A 200 1.43 -10.52 -10.98
C THR A 200 2.24 -11.80 -11.12
N PRO A 201 1.60 -12.96 -11.35
CA PRO A 201 2.32 -14.21 -11.61
C PRO A 201 3.27 -14.14 -12.82
N ASP A 202 3.00 -13.26 -13.79
CA ASP A 202 3.85 -13.06 -14.98
C ASP A 202 5.06 -12.14 -14.70
N GLY A 203 5.07 -11.46 -13.55
CA GLY A 203 6.06 -10.46 -13.17
C GLY A 203 5.45 -9.10 -12.83
N VAL A 204 6.31 -8.07 -12.77
CA VAL A 204 5.91 -6.71 -12.41
C VAL A 204 5.36 -5.98 -13.63
N ARG A 205 4.09 -5.59 -13.58
CA ARG A 205 3.43 -4.77 -14.61
C ARG A 205 3.37 -3.32 -14.18
N VAL A 206 3.58 -2.39 -15.12
CA VAL A 206 3.44 -0.95 -14.87
C VAL A 206 2.09 -0.48 -15.38
N ARG A 207 1.20 -0.07 -14.48
CA ARG A 207 -0.13 0.41 -14.83
C ARG A 207 -0.09 1.81 -15.44
N GLU A 208 0.64 2.71 -14.80
CA GLU A 208 0.77 4.12 -15.20
C GLU A 208 2.06 4.72 -14.62
N THR A 209 2.59 5.75 -15.26
CA THR A 209 3.80 6.48 -14.84
C THR A 209 3.53 7.97 -14.58
N PHE A 210 4.42 8.60 -13.81
CA PHE A 210 4.32 10.01 -13.37
C PHE A 210 5.67 10.71 -13.51
N GLY A 211 5.75 11.68 -14.43
CA GLY A 211 6.96 12.47 -14.71
C GLY A 211 8.17 11.65 -15.12
N ILE A 212 7.93 10.48 -15.71
CA ILE A 212 8.93 9.55 -16.23
C ILE A 212 8.31 8.65 -17.30
N THR A 213 9.09 8.33 -18.32
CA THR A 213 8.68 7.35 -19.35
C THR A 213 8.87 5.91 -18.86
N PHE A 214 8.20 4.95 -19.50
CA PHE A 214 8.39 3.53 -19.19
C PHE A 214 9.84 3.06 -19.41
N GLU A 215 10.52 3.56 -20.44
CA GLU A 215 11.90 3.18 -20.76
C GLU A 215 12.89 3.71 -19.71
N GLU A 216 12.73 4.96 -19.27
CA GLU A 216 13.51 5.51 -18.16
C GLU A 216 13.24 4.75 -16.85
N LEU A 217 11.97 4.41 -16.58
CA LEU A 217 11.58 3.62 -15.41
C LEU A 217 12.25 2.24 -15.42
N GLN A 218 12.27 1.56 -16.56
CA GLN A 218 12.94 0.27 -16.75
C GLN A 218 14.45 0.35 -16.46
N GLY A 219 15.09 1.50 -16.72
CA GLY A 219 16.49 1.74 -16.40
C GLY A 219 16.78 1.98 -14.91
N ILE A 220 15.77 2.40 -14.13
CA ILE A 220 15.88 2.64 -12.68
C ILE A 220 15.58 1.36 -11.89
N VAL A 221 14.52 0.66 -12.28
CA VAL A 221 14.06 -0.52 -11.56
C VAL A 221 14.89 -1.72 -12.01
N GLY A 222 15.60 -2.36 -11.08
CA GLY A 222 16.46 -3.51 -11.34
C GLY A 222 15.72 -4.82 -11.65
N VAL A 223 14.44 -4.77 -12.05
CA VAL A 223 13.59 -5.91 -12.40
C VAL A 223 12.99 -5.70 -13.79
N PRO A 224 12.81 -6.76 -14.61
CA PRO A 224 12.08 -6.62 -15.87
C PRO A 224 10.66 -6.11 -15.62
N LEU A 225 10.30 -5.03 -16.30
CA LEU A 225 8.97 -4.43 -16.25
C LEU A 225 8.17 -4.86 -17.48
N LEU A 226 6.91 -5.15 -17.27
CA LEU A 226 5.95 -5.43 -18.32
C LEU A 226 5.03 -4.21 -18.48
N PRO A 227 4.64 -3.84 -19.71
CA PRO A 227 3.58 -2.85 -19.88
C PRO A 227 2.27 -3.39 -19.29
N GLY A 228 1.50 -2.50 -18.66
CA GLY A 228 0.25 -2.82 -17.98
C GLY A 228 -0.78 -3.48 -18.89
N ALA A 229 -1.49 -4.45 -18.33
CA ALA A 229 -2.76 -4.99 -18.82
C ALA A 229 -3.82 -4.69 -17.75
#